data_AF-A0A8J6G0M8-F1
#
_entry.id   AF-A0A8J6G0M8-F1
#
_cell.length_a   1.000
_cell.length_b   1.000
_cell.length_c   1.000
_cell.angle_alpha   90.00
_cell.angle_beta   90.00
_cell.angle_gamma   90.00
#
_symmetry.space_group_name_H-M   'P 1'
#
loop_
_entity.id
_entity.type
_entity.pdbx_description
1 polymer ?
#
loop_
_entity_poly.entity_id
_entity_poly.type
_entity_poly.pdbx_seq_one_letter_code
_entity_poly.pdbx_strand_id
1 'polypeptide(L)'
;MCRLYTTKKQREFEEYIRDKYITAKADFRTLLKETKFITYRSKKLIQESDQHLKDVEKILQNDKRYLVLDCVPEERRKLIVAYVDDLDRRGPPPPPTASEPTRRSTK
;
A
#
# COMPACT_ATOMS: atom_id res chain seq x y z
N MET A 1 -12.79 26.07 -34.97
CA MET A 1 -12.44 24.63 -35.00
C MET A 1 -11.16 24.26 -34.22
N CYS A 2 -10.14 25.14 -34.05
CA CYS A 2 -8.88 24.78 -33.37
C CYS A 2 -8.91 24.63 -31.83
N ARG A 3 -9.91 25.15 -31.10
CA ARG A 3 -9.96 25.03 -29.62
C ARG A 3 -10.43 23.67 -29.09
N LEU A 4 -11.03 22.83 -29.93
CA LEU A 4 -11.58 21.53 -29.53
C LEU A 4 -10.62 20.36 -29.75
N TYR A 5 -9.59 20.54 -30.58
CA TYR A 5 -8.62 19.47 -30.88
C TYR A 5 -7.53 19.38 -29.80
N THR A 6 -7.16 20.51 -29.19
CA THR A 6 -6.21 20.56 -28.08
C THR A 6 -6.75 19.89 -26.83
N THR A 7 -8.06 20.02 -26.53
CA THR A 7 -8.69 19.38 -25.36
C THR A 7 -8.83 17.87 -25.49
N LYS A 8 -9.07 17.34 -26.70
CA LYS A 8 -9.13 15.87 -26.91
C LYS A 8 -7.77 15.21 -26.67
N LYS A 9 -6.71 15.75 -27.27
CA LYS A 9 -5.33 15.28 -27.09
C LYS A 9 -4.85 15.44 -25.64
N GLN A 10 -5.20 16.57 -25.01
CA GLN A 10 -4.90 16.81 -23.59
C GLN A 10 -5.60 15.80 -22.68
N ARG A 11 -6.87 15.50 -22.94
CA ARG A 11 -7.64 14.53 -22.17
C ARG A 11 -7.09 13.10 -22.31
N GLU A 12 -6.74 12.68 -23.52
CA GLU A 12 -6.10 11.37 -23.74
C GLU A 12 -4.77 11.25 -22.99
N PHE A 13 -3.98 12.33 -22.97
CA PHE A 13 -2.74 12.38 -22.19
C PHE A 13 -3.01 12.30 -20.67
N GLU A 14 -3.99 13.04 -20.16
CA GLU A 14 -4.37 12.98 -18.74
C GLU A 14 -4.93 11.62 -18.34
N GLU A 15 -5.73 10.98 -19.19
CA GLU A 15 -6.22 9.61 -18.99
C GLU A 15 -5.04 8.61 -18.98
N TYR A 16 -4.09 8.72 -19.91
CA TYR A 16 -2.90 7.88 -19.93
C TYR A 16 -2.06 8.02 -18.66
N ILE A 17 -1.81 9.26 -18.20
CA ILE A 17 -1.09 9.50 -16.96
C ILE A 17 -1.86 8.94 -15.76
N ARG A 18 -3.18 9.10 -15.74
CA ARG A 18 -4.04 8.55 -14.69
C ARG A 18 -3.96 7.02 -14.65
N ASP A 19 -4.05 6.35 -15.79
CA ASP A 19 -3.97 4.90 -15.88
C ASP A 19 -2.61 4.37 -15.44
N LYS A 20 -1.52 5.02 -15.87
CA LYS A 20 -0.18 4.73 -15.38
C LYS A 20 -0.08 4.88 -13.86
N TYR A 21 -0.70 5.93 -13.31
CA TYR A 21 -0.72 6.17 -11.88
C TYR A 21 -1.54 5.13 -11.11
N ILE A 22 -2.68 4.70 -11.65
CA ILE A 22 -3.52 3.64 -11.06
C ILE A 22 -2.73 2.34 -10.98
N THR A 23 -2.07 1.94 -12.08
CA THR A 23 -1.23 0.73 -12.11
C THR A 23 -0.08 0.84 -11.11
N ALA A 24 0.65 1.96 -11.08
CA ALA A 24 1.73 2.18 -10.13
C ALA A 24 1.24 2.10 -8.67
N LYS A 25 0.06 2.64 -8.35
CA LYS A 25 -0.57 2.54 -7.02
C LYS A 25 -0.90 1.09 -6.66
N ALA A 26 -1.45 0.32 -7.60
CA ALA A 26 -1.81 -1.08 -7.36
C ALA A 26 -0.56 -1.94 -7.10
N ASP A 27 0.49 -1.73 -7.89
CA ASP A 27 1.77 -2.41 -7.75
C ASP A 27 2.44 -2.05 -6.41
N PHE A 28 2.43 -0.76 -6.05
CA PHE A 28 2.93 -0.28 -4.77
C PHE A 28 2.17 -0.88 -3.58
N ARG A 29 0.84 -0.96 -3.65
CA ARG A 29 0.03 -1.60 -2.61
C ARG A 29 0.35 -3.10 -2.47
N THR A 30 0.72 -3.76 -3.55
CA THR A 30 1.16 -5.17 -3.54
C THR A 30 2.52 -5.31 -2.85
N LEU A 31 3.47 -4.43 -3.15
CA LEU A 31 4.75 -4.33 -2.44
C LEU A 31 4.56 -4.15 -0.92
N LEU A 32 3.66 -3.24 -0.51
CA LEU A 32 3.40 -3.02 0.91
C LEU A 32 2.83 -4.27 1.61
N LYS A 33 2.05 -5.10 0.91
CA LYS A 33 1.55 -6.39 1.44
C LYS A 33 2.62 -7.48 1.53
N GLU A 34 3.56 -7.48 0.58
CA GLU A 34 4.71 -8.40 0.59
C GLU A 34 5.68 -8.05 1.72
N THR A 35 5.77 -6.75 2.05
CA THR A 35 6.67 -6.21 3.07
C THR A 35 6.18 -6.54 4.49
N LYS A 36 6.61 -7.69 5.01
CA LYS A 36 6.27 -8.17 6.38
C LYS A 36 6.72 -7.25 7.52
N PHE A 37 7.59 -6.29 7.23
CA PHE A 37 8.00 -5.26 8.18
C PHE A 37 6.83 -4.34 8.57
N ILE A 38 5.87 -4.12 7.66
CA ILE A 38 4.70 -3.29 7.92
C ILE A 38 3.59 -4.16 8.54
N THR A 39 3.21 -3.87 9.78
CA THR A 39 2.19 -4.62 10.52
C THR A 39 1.15 -3.68 11.13
N TYR A 40 0.11 -4.22 11.78
CA TYR A 40 -0.89 -3.41 12.52
C TYR A 40 -0.24 -2.54 13.62
N ARG A 41 0.92 -2.97 14.17
CA ARG A 41 1.66 -2.19 15.17
C ARG A 41 2.33 -0.97 14.58
N SER A 42 2.58 -0.96 13.26
CA SER A 42 3.19 0.19 12.56
C SER A 42 2.43 1.48 12.81
N LYS A 43 1.10 1.45 13.02
CA LYS A 43 0.34 2.67 13.25
C LYS A 43 0.76 3.40 14.52
N LYS A 44 0.89 2.68 15.63
CA LYS A 44 1.39 3.24 16.88
C LYS A 44 2.82 3.75 16.72
N LEU A 45 3.67 2.97 16.06
CA LEU A 45 5.06 3.35 15.83
C LEU A 45 5.18 4.66 15.03
N ILE A 46 4.36 4.86 14.01
CA ILE A 46 4.33 6.08 13.20
C ILE A 46 3.79 7.27 13.99
N GLN A 47 2.82 7.06 14.89
CA GLN A 47 2.29 8.12 15.76
C GLN A 47 3.29 8.53 16.85
N GLU A 48 4.09 7.59 17.35
CA GLU A 48 5.09 7.85 18.38
C GLU A 48 6.38 8.43 17.78
N SER A 49 6.77 8.00 16.58
CA SER A 49 8.03 8.42 15.95
C SER A 49 8.04 8.26 14.43
N ASP A 50 8.55 9.28 13.74
CA ASP A 50 8.81 9.23 12.29
C ASP A 50 9.92 8.24 11.90
N GLN A 51 10.64 7.66 12.87
CA GLN A 51 11.72 6.71 12.60
C GLN A 51 11.21 5.47 11.85
N HIS A 52 10.02 4.97 12.19
CA HIS A 52 9.46 3.79 11.54
C HIS A 52 9.13 4.04 10.06
N LEU A 53 8.67 5.24 9.73
CA LEU A 53 8.48 5.64 8.33
C LEU A 53 9.79 5.65 7.56
N LYS A 54 10.86 6.21 8.14
CA LYS A 54 12.19 6.24 7.51
C LYS A 54 12.74 4.84 7.27
N ASP A 55 12.55 3.92 8.23
CA ASP A 55 12.99 2.54 8.09
C ASP A 55 12.22 1.81 6.98
N VAL A 56 10.91 2.03 6.89
CA VAL A 56 10.08 1.53 5.78
C VAL A 56 10.59 2.09 4.44
N GLU A 57 10.79 3.40 4.33
CA GLU A 57 11.31 4.03 3.10
C GLU A 57 12.67 3.43 2.71
N LYS A 58 13.56 3.19 3.67
CA LYS A 58 14.88 2.58 3.44
C LYS A 58 14.79 1.13 2.97
N ILE A 59 13.81 0.36 3.43
CA ILE A 59 13.57 -1.01 2.96
C ILE A 59 13.05 -0.98 1.52
N LEU A 60 12.15 -0.05 1.21
CA LEU A 60 11.48 0.03 -0.08
C LEU A 60 12.30 0.75 -1.15
N GLN A 61 13.34 1.51 -0.80
CA GLN A 61 14.10 2.37 -1.71
C GLN A 61 14.70 1.67 -2.94
N ASN A 62 14.95 0.36 -2.86
CA ASN A 62 15.54 -0.43 -3.95
C ASN A 62 14.48 -1.12 -4.83
N ASP A 63 13.19 -1.08 -4.46
CA ASP A 63 12.14 -1.72 -5.25
C ASP A 63 11.76 -0.82 -6.44
N LYS A 64 11.72 -1.42 -7.63
CA LYS A 64 11.36 -0.71 -8.87
C LYS A 64 9.99 -0.02 -8.77
N ARG A 65 9.02 -0.61 -8.05
CA ARG A 65 7.67 -0.06 -7.85
C ARG A 65 7.67 1.16 -6.91
N TYR A 66 8.63 1.21 -5.98
CA TYR A 66 8.85 2.38 -5.12
C TYR A 66 9.41 3.56 -5.91
N LEU A 67 10.39 3.31 -6.79
CA LEU A 67 11.03 4.32 -7.64
C LEU A 67 10.05 4.93 -8.67
N VAL A 68 9.09 4.16 -9.18
CA VAL A 68 8.06 4.68 -10.11
C VAL A 68 7.23 5.81 -9.47
N LEU A 69 7.09 5.83 -8.14
CA LEU A 69 6.38 6.87 -7.39
C LEU A 69 7.32 7.97 -6.84
N ASP A 70 8.61 7.99 -7.19
CA ASP A 70 9.55 9.04 -6.73
C ASP A 70 9.16 10.45 -7.21
N CYS A 71 8.42 10.55 -8.32
CA CYS A 71 7.92 11.84 -8.80
C CYS A 71 6.88 12.47 -7.85
N VAL A 72 6.29 11.70 -6.93
CA VAL A 72 5.25 12.15 -5.99
C VAL A 72 5.49 11.60 -4.57
N PRO A 73 6.56 12.04 -3.88
CA PRO A 73 6.92 11.51 -2.56
C PRO A 73 5.84 11.76 -1.50
N GLU A 74 5.10 12.86 -1.62
CA GLU A 74 3.93 13.19 -0.80
C GLU A 74 2.85 12.11 -0.85
N GLU A 75 2.45 11.72 -2.07
CA GLU A 75 1.42 10.70 -2.26
C GLU A 75 1.90 9.32 -1.89
N ARG A 76 3.18 9.03 -2.10
CA ARG A 76 3.79 7.79 -1.64
C ARG A 76 3.67 7.64 -0.12
N ARG A 77 4.00 8.68 0.65
CA ARG A 77 3.83 8.67 2.11
C ARG A 77 2.38 8.46 2.50
N LYS A 78 1.43 9.17 1.87
CA LYS A 78 -0.01 8.96 2.12
C LYS A 78 -0.45 7.53 1.84
N LEU A 79 0.06 6.88 0.78
CA LEU A 79 -0.25 5.48 0.49
C LEU A 79 0.25 4.51 1.57
N ILE A 80 1.45 4.76 2.11
CA ILE A 80 2.00 3.96 3.21
C ILE A 80 1.13 4.13 4.46
N VAL A 81 0.81 5.37 4.84
CA VAL A 81 -0.03 5.67 6.02
C VAL A 81 -1.42 5.05 5.86
N ALA A 82 -2.06 5.23 4.70
CA ALA A 82 -3.37 4.64 4.42
C ALA A 82 -3.35 3.10 4.51
N TYR A 83 -2.27 2.45 4.04
CA TYR A 83 -2.12 1.01 4.16
C TYR A 83 -1.93 0.57 5.63
N VAL A 84 -1.17 1.31 6.42
CA VAL A 84 -1.00 1.06 7.85
C VAL A 84 -2.32 1.24 8.61
N ASP A 85 -3.12 2.25 8.26
CA ASP A 85 -4.46 2.44 8.82
C ASP A 85 -5.41 1.30 8.47
N ASP A 86 -5.36 0.81 7.22
CA ASP A 86 -6.12 -0.37 6.80
C ASP A 86 -5.72 -1.62 7.60
N LEU A 87 -4.43 -1.79 7.91
CA LEU A 87 -3.93 -2.91 8.72
C LEU A 87 -4.35 -2.80 10.18
N ASP A 88 -4.29 -1.60 10.76
CA ASP A 88 -4.75 -1.34 12.12
C ASP A 88 -6.25 -1.59 12.28
N ARG A 89 -7.07 -1.14 11.30
CA ARG A 89 -8.51 -1.39 11.30
C ARG A 89 -8.87 -2.87 11.18
N ARG A 90 -8.08 -3.63 10.40
CA ARG A 90 -8.24 -5.09 10.31
C ARG A 90 -7.86 -5.79 11.61
N GLY A 91 -7.03 -5.16 12.44
CA GLY A 91 -6.53 -5.72 13.68
C GLY A 91 -5.58 -6.91 13.44
N PRO A 92 -5.10 -7.53 14.53
CA PRO A 92 -4.43 -8.82 14.41
C PRO A 92 -5.38 -9.80 13.70
N PRO A 93 -4.88 -10.65 12.77
CA PRO A 93 -5.72 -11.70 12.20
C PRO A 93 -6.35 -12.48 13.36
N PRO A 94 -7.65 -12.83 13.28
CA PRO A 94 -8.28 -13.62 14.31
C PRO A 94 -7.39 -14.85 14.55
N PRO A 95 -7.16 -15.24 15.82
CA PRO A 95 -6.38 -16.43 16.11
C PRO A 95 -6.91 -17.56 15.24
N PRO A 96 -6.05 -18.43 14.67
CA PRO A 96 -6.54 -19.61 13.98
C PRO A 96 -7.47 -20.31 14.96
N THR A 97 -8.77 -20.21 14.72
CA THR A 97 -9.76 -20.84 15.57
C THR A 97 -9.51 -22.32 15.38
N ALA A 98 -8.73 -22.92 16.28
CA ALA A 98 -8.60 -24.36 16.40
C ALA A 98 -9.93 -24.88 16.94
N SER A 99 -10.99 -24.79 16.12
CA SER A 99 -12.22 -25.52 16.34
C SER A 99 -12.03 -26.90 15.76
N GLU A 100 -11.42 -27.78 16.55
CA GLU A 100 -11.69 -29.21 16.47
C GLU A 100 -11.14 -29.88 17.75
N PRO A 101 -11.97 -30.08 18.80
CA PRO A 101 -11.71 -31.19 19.69
C PRO A 101 -12.06 -32.45 18.91
N THR A 102 -11.05 -33.09 18.32
CA THR A 102 -11.14 -34.47 17.88
C THR A 102 -11.56 -35.30 19.10
N ARG A 103 -12.85 -35.64 19.24
CA ARG A 103 -13.29 -36.65 20.20
C ARG A 103 -12.80 -38.01 19.69
N ARG A 104 -11.61 -38.37 20.14
CA ARG A 104 -11.00 -39.69 20.02
C ARG A 104 -11.90 -40.72 20.73
N SER A 105 -12.55 -41.56 19.92
CA SER A 105 -12.73 -43.03 19.97
C SER A 105 -12.85 -43.80 21.30
N THR A 106 -13.56 -44.94 21.18
CA THR A 106 -13.57 -46.17 21.99
C THR A 106 -14.34 -46.17 23.32
N LYS A 107 -15.56 -46.73 23.32
CA LYS A 107 -15.82 -48.13 23.70
C LYS A 107 -17.19 -48.58 23.20
#